data_AF-A0AAD7NAQ3-F1
#
_entry.id   AF-A0AAD7NAQ3-F1
#
_cell.length_a   1.000
_cell.length_b   1.000
_cell.length_c   1.000
_cell.angle_alpha   90.00
_cell.angle_beta   90.00
_cell.angle_gamma   90.00
#
_symmetry.space_group_name_H-M   'P 1'
#
loop_
_entity.id
_entity.type
_entity.pdbx_description
1 polymer ?
#
loop_
_entity_poly.entity_id
_entity_poly.type
_entity_poly.pdbx_seq_one_letter_code
_entity_poly.pdbx_strand_id
1 'polypeptide(L)'
;MSDAGDEIAIDAPVEEVEVPQEAPKGKLSVEDALQQVLKNALVHDGLARGLRECAKALDKRQAHLCVLVETCTEGEYLKLIEALCAEHKINLIKVGDAKVLGTWAGLCKIDREGNPRKVVGCSCVVVKEYGVESEGLHVLLDYFKNRCEFLVFPFHFGSAPMHCAAL
;
A
#
# COMPACT_ATOMS: atom_id res chain seq x y z
N MET A 1 -39.05 -18.16 53.81
CA MET A 1 -39.94 -17.14 53.26
C MET A 1 -39.18 -16.55 52.08
N SER A 2 -39.07 -17.14 50.88
CA SER A 2 -40.06 -17.76 49.97
C SER A 2 -41.28 -16.83 49.80
N ASP A 3 -41.66 -16.31 48.64
CA ASP A 3 -41.46 -16.68 47.22
C ASP A 3 -41.96 -15.52 46.31
N ALA A 4 -41.90 -15.69 44.98
CA ALA A 4 -42.27 -14.80 43.85
C ALA A 4 -41.14 -13.89 43.30
N GLY A 5 -40.53 -14.09 42.12
CA GLY A 5 -40.91 -14.90 40.96
C GLY A 5 -41.57 -14.03 39.88
N ASP A 6 -40.76 -13.30 39.10
CA ASP A 6 -41.20 -12.76 37.81
C ASP A 6 -40.02 -12.80 36.82
N GLU A 7 -40.13 -13.72 35.88
CA GLU A 7 -39.22 -13.93 34.77
C GLU A 7 -39.59 -12.95 33.65
N ILE A 8 -38.73 -11.99 33.36
CA ILE A 8 -38.84 -11.19 32.14
C ILE A 8 -37.65 -11.55 31.27
N ALA A 9 -37.90 -12.51 30.38
CA ALA A 9 -37.10 -12.72 29.19
C ALA A 9 -37.16 -11.47 28.32
N ILE A 10 -36.00 -10.85 28.09
CA ILE A 10 -35.80 -9.92 26.99
C ILE A 10 -34.70 -10.54 26.13
N ASP A 11 -35.18 -11.35 25.19
CA ASP A 11 -34.44 -11.79 24.03
C ASP A 11 -34.08 -10.59 23.12
N ALA A 12 -32.86 -10.71 22.58
CA ALA A 12 -32.38 -10.14 21.32
C ALA A 12 -32.01 -8.64 21.26
N PRO A 13 -31.10 -8.23 20.36
CA PRO A 13 -30.04 -9.00 19.68
C PRO A 13 -28.65 -8.35 19.79
N VAL A 14 -27.65 -9.19 19.60
CA VAL A 14 -26.27 -8.86 19.26
C VAL A 14 -26.29 -7.89 18.07
N GLU A 15 -25.83 -6.64 18.27
CA GLU A 15 -25.42 -5.79 17.16
C GLU A 15 -24.17 -6.42 16.53
N GLU A 16 -24.42 -7.30 15.56
CA GLU A 16 -23.51 -7.51 14.45
C GLU A 16 -23.17 -6.13 13.88
N VAL A 17 -21.96 -5.64 14.14
CA VAL A 17 -21.40 -4.55 13.33
C VAL A 17 -21.18 -5.16 11.96
N GLU A 18 -22.17 -4.94 11.12
CA GLU A 18 -22.23 -5.18 9.69
C GLU A 18 -20.88 -4.87 9.06
N VAL A 19 -20.13 -5.92 8.73
CA VAL A 19 -19.10 -5.87 7.70
C VAL A 19 -19.86 -5.56 6.41
N PRO A 20 -19.67 -4.39 5.77
CA PRO A 20 -20.36 -4.11 4.52
C PRO A 20 -19.83 -5.07 3.46
N GLN A 21 -20.62 -6.11 3.25
CA GLN A 21 -20.85 -6.89 2.05
C GLN A 21 -19.79 -6.78 0.95
N GLU A 22 -19.07 -7.88 0.76
CA GLU A 22 -18.49 -8.26 -0.52
C GLU A 22 -19.58 -8.24 -1.62
N ALA A 23 -19.47 -7.33 -2.58
CA ALA A 23 -20.11 -7.45 -3.90
C ALA A 23 -19.50 -6.42 -4.87
N PRO A 24 -19.42 -6.68 -6.19
CA PRO A 24 -19.13 -7.92 -6.89
C PRO A 24 -17.76 -7.85 -7.60
N LYS A 25 -17.22 -9.03 -7.91
CA LYS A 25 -15.96 -9.30 -8.64
C LYS A 25 -16.01 -8.81 -10.10
N GLY A 26 -16.07 -7.50 -10.30
CA GLY A 26 -15.93 -6.85 -11.59
C GLY A 26 -14.48 -6.39 -11.75
N LYS A 27 -13.64 -7.20 -12.40
CA LYS A 27 -12.29 -6.85 -12.90
C LYS A 27 -11.59 -5.78 -12.05
N LEU A 28 -11.00 -6.20 -10.92
CA LEU A 28 -10.29 -5.30 -10.00
C LEU A 28 -9.40 -4.34 -10.78
N SER A 29 -9.71 -3.05 -10.73
CA SER A 29 -8.81 -2.03 -11.24
C SER A 29 -7.55 -2.00 -10.38
N VAL A 30 -6.41 -1.58 -10.94
CA VAL A 30 -5.14 -1.55 -10.21
C VAL A 30 -5.23 -0.69 -8.95
N GLU A 31 -6.03 0.39 -9.00
CA GLU A 31 -6.24 1.29 -7.87
C GLU A 31 -7.11 0.67 -6.78
N ASP A 32 -8.19 -0.02 -7.15
CA ASP A 32 -9.06 -0.71 -6.18
C ASP A 32 -8.33 -1.88 -5.50
N ALA A 33 -7.51 -2.59 -6.26
CA ALA A 33 -6.63 -3.62 -5.73
C ALA A 33 -5.67 -3.03 -4.68
N LEU A 34 -5.09 -1.86 -4.94
CA LEU A 34 -4.22 -1.19 -3.96
C LEU A 34 -4.95 -0.77 -2.70
N GLN A 35 -6.18 -0.27 -2.83
CA GLN A 35 -6.99 0.08 -1.67
C GLN A 35 -7.28 -1.14 -0.79
N GLN A 36 -7.62 -2.28 -1.39
CA GLN A 36 -7.84 -3.53 -0.64
C GLN A 36 -6.57 -3.99 0.08
N VAL A 37 -5.42 -3.93 -0.61
CA VAL A 37 -4.12 -4.32 -0.04
C VAL A 37 -3.71 -3.43 1.12
N LEU A 38 -3.89 -2.12 1.00
CA LEU A 38 -3.57 -1.17 2.07
C LEU A 38 -4.50 -1.36 3.28
N LYS A 39 -5.80 -1.63 3.07
CA LYS A 39 -6.74 -1.93 4.15
C LYS A 39 -6.36 -3.20 4.90
N ASN A 40 -6.01 -4.27 4.19
CA ASN A 40 -5.57 -5.52 4.81
C ASN A 40 -4.28 -5.30 5.61
N ALA A 41 -3.29 -4.63 5.03
CA ALA A 41 -2.03 -4.35 5.69
C ALA A 41 -2.19 -3.46 6.94
N LEU A 42 -3.23 -2.62 7.02
CA LEU A 42 -3.57 -1.87 8.24
C LEU A 42 -4.04 -2.78 9.38
N VAL A 43 -4.84 -3.82 9.09
CA VAL A 43 -5.34 -4.76 10.10
C VAL A 43 -4.18 -5.54 10.73
N HIS A 44 -3.11 -5.77 9.98
CA HIS A 44 -1.93 -6.53 10.42
C HIS A 44 -0.76 -5.66 10.88
N ASP A 45 -0.94 -4.34 11.00
CA ASP A 45 0.14 -3.38 11.33
C ASP A 45 1.40 -3.53 10.42
N GLY A 46 1.19 -3.99 9.18
CA GLY A 46 2.24 -4.28 8.21
C GLY A 46 2.66 -3.09 7.34
N LEU A 47 2.14 -1.88 7.62
CA LEU A 47 2.44 -0.67 6.85
C LEU A 47 3.53 0.18 7.51
N ALA A 48 4.60 0.48 6.76
CA ALA A 48 5.52 1.56 7.08
C ALA A 48 5.05 2.86 6.44
N ARG A 49 4.96 3.92 7.24
CA ARG A 49 4.46 5.23 6.79
C ARG A 49 5.58 6.26 6.94
N GLY A 50 5.90 6.95 5.84
CA GLY A 50 6.89 8.02 5.83
C GLY A 50 8.32 7.56 5.54
N LEU A 51 9.13 8.52 5.09
CA LEU A 51 10.43 8.29 4.44
C LEU A 51 11.43 7.47 5.28
N ARG A 52 11.56 7.79 6.58
CA ARG A 52 12.52 7.13 7.47
C ARG A 52 12.19 5.65 7.68
N GLU A 53 10.91 5.32 7.79
CA GLU A 53 10.48 3.94 7.95
C GLU A 53 10.56 3.17 6.64
N CYS A 54 10.22 3.82 5.52
CA CYS A 54 10.34 3.25 4.18
C CYS A 54 11.78 2.86 3.87
N ALA A 55 12.75 3.77 4.05
CA ALA A 55 14.17 3.47 3.85
C ALA A 55 14.62 2.29 4.71
N LYS A 56 14.26 2.27 6.00
CA LYS A 56 14.59 1.17 6.91
C LYS A 56 13.96 -0.17 6.49
N ALA A 57 12.74 -0.15 5.94
CA ALA A 57 12.05 -1.35 5.49
C ALA A 57 12.67 -1.91 4.20
N LEU A 58 13.06 -1.01 3.29
CA LEU A 58 13.79 -1.31 2.06
C LEU A 58 15.15 -1.93 2.37
N ASP A 59 15.95 -1.30 3.25
CA ASP A 59 17.28 -1.78 3.65
C ASP A 59 17.24 -3.18 4.28
N LYS A 60 16.22 -3.43 5.10
CA LYS A 60 16.01 -4.73 5.77
C LYS A 60 15.49 -5.82 4.84
N ARG A 61 15.16 -5.50 3.59
CA ARG A 61 14.55 -6.42 2.60
C ARG A 61 13.23 -7.02 3.09
N GLN A 62 12.52 -6.30 3.95
CA GLN A 62 11.21 -6.69 4.46
C GLN A 62 10.07 -6.08 3.62
N ALA A 63 10.40 -5.23 2.66
CA ALA A 63 9.45 -4.52 1.84
C ALA A 63 9.08 -5.35 0.60
N HIS A 64 7.78 -5.54 0.39
CA HIS A 64 7.24 -6.28 -0.75
C HIS A 64 6.66 -5.38 -1.84
N LEU A 65 6.02 -4.26 -1.44
CA LEU A 65 5.49 -3.23 -2.34
C LEU A 65 5.81 -1.85 -1.79
N CYS A 66 6.16 -0.92 -2.68
CA CYS A 66 6.40 0.48 -2.37
C CYS A 66 5.46 1.38 -3.18
N VAL A 67 4.76 2.27 -2.49
CA VAL A 67 3.91 3.29 -3.10
C VAL A 67 4.53 4.66 -2.85
N LEU A 68 4.73 5.39 -3.94
CA LEU A 68 5.32 6.72 -4.01
C LEU A 68 4.30 7.71 -4.53
N VAL A 69 4.35 8.94 -4.02
CA VAL A 69 3.62 10.06 -4.59
C VAL A 69 4.49 10.83 -5.57
N GLU A 70 3.97 11.16 -6.75
CA GLU A 70 4.72 11.95 -7.74
C GLU A 70 4.88 13.42 -7.31
N THR A 71 3.90 13.96 -6.60
CA THR A 71 3.88 15.34 -6.06
C THR A 71 4.74 15.55 -4.81
N CYS A 72 5.79 14.74 -4.60
CA CYS A 72 6.73 14.95 -3.50
C CYS A 72 7.45 16.31 -3.63
N THR A 73 7.62 16.99 -2.50
CA THR A 73 8.14 18.37 -2.41
C THR A 73 9.58 18.53 -2.89
N GLU A 74 10.39 17.47 -2.87
CA GLU A 74 11.76 17.48 -3.39
C GLU A 74 11.98 16.23 -4.25
N GLY A 75 12.55 16.43 -5.45
CA GLY A 75 12.85 15.34 -6.38
C GLY A 75 13.98 14.41 -5.92
N GLU A 76 14.72 14.78 -4.87
CA GLU A 76 15.72 13.92 -4.24
C GLU A 76 15.06 12.69 -3.60
N TYR A 77 13.89 12.84 -2.96
CA TYR A 77 13.18 11.72 -2.35
C TYR A 77 12.74 10.67 -3.35
N LEU A 78 12.30 11.11 -4.53
CA LEU A 78 11.90 10.21 -5.61
C LEU A 78 13.10 9.37 -6.07
N LYS A 79 14.25 10.03 -6.30
CA LYS A 79 15.48 9.37 -6.74
C LYS A 79 16.00 8.37 -5.70
N LEU A 80 15.94 8.72 -4.41
CA LEU A 80 16.38 7.82 -3.34
C LEU A 80 15.54 6.54 -3.31
N ILE A 81 14.22 6.65 -3.39
CA ILE A 81 13.35 5.47 -3.29
C ILE A 81 13.37 4.67 -4.59
N GLU A 82 13.46 5.31 -5.75
CA GLU A 82 13.66 4.62 -7.04
C GLU A 82 14.97 3.82 -7.05
N ALA A 83 16.07 4.38 -6.55
CA ALA A 83 17.35 3.69 -6.44
C ALA A 83 17.28 2.48 -5.48
N LEU A 84 16.71 2.66 -4.29
CA LEU A 84 16.57 1.57 -3.31
C LEU A 84 15.64 0.45 -3.82
N CYS A 85 14.56 0.80 -4.53
CA CYS A 85 13.67 -0.19 -5.14
C CYS A 85 14.37 -0.96 -6.28
N ALA A 86 15.23 -0.30 -7.06
CA ALA A 86 16.00 -0.94 -8.13
C ALA A 86 17.05 -1.92 -7.59
N GLU A 87 17.76 -1.56 -6.52
CA GLU A 87 18.77 -2.42 -5.90
C GLU A 87 18.18 -3.68 -5.26
N HIS A 88 17.03 -3.54 -4.61
CA HIS A 88 16.38 -4.65 -3.90
C HIS A 88 15.33 -5.40 -4.73
N LYS A 89 15.08 -4.98 -5.98
CA LYS A 89 14.05 -5.53 -6.88
C LYS A 89 12.65 -5.52 -6.24
N ILE A 90 12.29 -4.39 -5.65
CA ILE A 90 10.99 -4.20 -5.01
C ILE A 90 10.07 -3.47 -5.97
N ASN A 91 8.82 -3.94 -6.01
CA ASN A 91 7.78 -3.40 -6.88
C ASN A 91 7.40 -1.96 -6.47
N LEU A 92 7.43 -1.05 -7.43
CA LEU A 92 7.17 0.38 -7.24
C LEU A 92 5.88 0.80 -7.95
N ILE A 93 5.04 1.56 -7.25
CA ILE A 93 3.84 2.21 -7.79
C ILE A 93 3.90 3.69 -7.53
N LYS A 94 3.55 4.49 -8.53
CA LYS A 94 3.41 5.94 -8.41
C LYS A 94 1.92 6.31 -8.36
N VAL A 95 1.57 7.23 -7.48
CA VAL A 95 0.22 7.80 -7.35
C VAL A 95 0.34 9.33 -7.35
N GLY A 96 -0.62 10.03 -7.97
CA GLY A 96 -0.56 11.48 -8.10
C GLY A 96 -0.80 12.26 -6.80
N ASP A 97 -1.69 11.75 -5.93
CA ASP A 97 -2.25 12.52 -4.83
C ASP A 97 -1.84 12.02 -3.43
N ALA A 98 -1.09 12.84 -2.70
CA ALA A 98 -0.66 12.55 -1.32
C ALA A 98 -1.81 12.44 -0.32
N LYS A 99 -2.89 13.20 -0.53
CA LYS A 99 -4.05 13.20 0.37
C LYS A 99 -4.88 11.92 0.23
N VAL A 100 -5.02 11.42 -0.99
CA VAL A 100 -5.73 10.18 -1.29
C VAL A 100 -4.97 8.97 -0.76
N LEU A 101 -3.64 8.95 -0.90
CA LEU A 101 -2.83 7.92 -0.22
C LEU A 101 -2.95 8.00 1.30
N GLY A 102 -3.04 9.22 1.85
CA GLY A 102 -3.21 9.45 3.28
C GLY A 102 -4.52 8.88 3.84
N THR A 103 -5.61 8.91 3.07
CA THR A 103 -6.88 8.28 3.46
C THR A 103 -6.78 6.75 3.42
N TRP A 104 -6.14 6.19 2.39
CA TRP A 104 -5.96 4.74 2.28
C TRP A 104 -5.00 4.17 3.33
N ALA A 105 -3.97 4.93 3.71
CA ALA A 105 -3.03 4.57 4.78
C ALA A 105 -3.58 4.81 6.19
N GLY A 106 -4.85 5.22 6.34
CA GLY A 106 -5.48 5.42 7.63
C GLY A 106 -4.93 6.60 8.43
N LEU A 107 -4.30 7.60 7.79
CA LEU A 107 -3.82 8.83 8.44
C LEU A 107 -4.90 9.92 8.53
N CYS A 108 -6.16 9.50 8.62
CA CYS A 108 -7.31 10.40 8.66
C CYS A 108 -8.03 10.28 9.97
N LYS A 109 -8.31 11.43 10.59
CA LYS A 109 -9.25 11.47 11.72
C LYS A 109 -10.67 11.48 11.17
N ILE A 110 -11.43 10.47 11.56
CA ILE A 110 -12.85 10.32 11.24
C ILE A 110 -13.64 11.06 12.33
N ASP A 111 -14.56 11.93 11.93
CA ASP A 111 -15.51 12.54 12.86
C ASP A 111 -16.75 11.65 13.04
N ARG A 112 -17.61 11.99 13.99
CA ARG A 112 -18.82 11.21 14.34
C ARG A 112 -19.80 10.97 13.17
N GLU A 113 -19.66 11.70 12.07
CA GLU A 113 -20.47 11.60 10.85
C GLU A 113 -19.78 10.80 9.72
N GLY A 114 -18.61 10.19 9.97
CA GLY A 114 -17.90 9.36 8.99
C GLY A 114 -17.05 10.13 7.97
N ASN A 115 -17.07 11.46 8.00
CA ASN A 115 -16.30 12.29 7.06
C ASN A 115 -14.86 12.56 7.54
N PRO A 116 -13.85 12.50 6.64
CA PRO A 116 -12.45 12.77 6.99
C PRO A 116 -12.17 14.27 7.07
N ARG A 117 -12.02 14.84 8.28
CA ARG A 117 -11.72 16.28 8.44
C ARG A 117 -10.24 16.64 8.58
N LYS A 118 -9.39 15.69 8.97
CA LYS A 118 -7.93 15.92 9.11
C LYS A 118 -7.16 14.82 8.41
N VAL A 119 -7.10 14.92 7.09
CA VAL A 119 -6.29 14.05 6.23
C VAL A 119 -4.85 14.55 6.29
N VAL A 120 -3.94 13.73 6.82
CA VAL A 120 -2.50 13.97 6.70
C VAL A 120 -2.02 13.33 5.41
N GLY A 121 -1.27 14.08 4.60
CA GLY A 121 -0.70 13.57 3.36
C GLY A 121 0.38 12.52 3.64
N CYS A 122 0.35 11.41 2.91
CA CYS A 122 1.45 10.45 2.87
C CYS A 122 2.27 10.69 1.61
N SER A 123 3.58 10.81 1.73
CA SER A 123 4.48 10.88 0.57
C SER A 123 4.90 9.48 0.10
N CYS A 124 5.11 8.56 1.04
CA CYS A 124 5.55 7.19 0.76
C CYS A 124 4.92 6.21 1.75
N VAL A 125 4.51 5.06 1.23
CA VAL A 125 4.00 3.94 2.01
C VAL A 125 4.66 2.67 1.51
N VAL A 126 5.14 1.85 2.44
CA VAL A 126 5.76 0.56 2.12
C VAL A 126 5.00 -0.53 2.86
N VAL A 127 4.62 -1.57 2.13
CA VAL A 127 3.97 -2.75 2.71
C VAL A 127 5.04 -3.78 3.05
N LYS A 128 5.15 -4.10 4.34
CA LYS A 128 6.06 -5.13 4.86
C LYS A 128 5.39 -6.49 4.93
N GLU A 129 4.11 -6.52 5.26
CA GLU A 129 3.36 -7.76 5.44
C GLU A 129 1.92 -7.54 5.02
N TYR A 130 1.41 -8.44 4.18
CA TYR A 130 0.04 -8.37 3.69
C TYR A 130 -0.97 -9.00 4.63
N GLY A 131 -0.52 -9.95 5.46
CA GLY A 131 -1.28 -10.70 6.45
C GLY A 131 -2.40 -11.60 5.89
N VAL A 132 -3.11 -11.16 4.85
CA VAL A 132 -4.11 -11.95 4.09
C VAL A 132 -3.83 -11.85 2.61
N GLU A 133 -3.74 -13.01 1.97
CA GLU A 133 -3.70 -13.15 0.52
C GLU A 133 -5.10 -12.86 -0.07
N SER A 134 -5.30 -11.65 -0.57
CA SER A 134 -6.52 -11.26 -1.27
C SER A 134 -6.34 -11.30 -2.79
N GLU A 135 -7.45 -11.39 -3.53
CA GLU A 135 -7.47 -11.35 -5.00
C GLU A 135 -6.71 -10.11 -5.55
N GLY A 136 -6.75 -8.99 -4.83
CA GLY A 136 -6.02 -7.76 -5.18
C GLY A 136 -4.48 -7.90 -5.18
N LEU A 137 -3.92 -8.74 -4.29
CA LEU A 137 -2.48 -8.99 -4.29
C LEU A 137 -2.03 -9.78 -5.51
N HIS A 138 -2.80 -10.79 -5.89
CA HIS A 138 -2.48 -11.60 -7.06
C HIS A 138 -2.53 -10.74 -8.33
N VAL A 139 -3.56 -9.90 -8.49
CA VAL A 139 -3.66 -8.96 -9.62
C VAL A 139 -2.47 -8.00 -9.66
N LEU A 140 -2.05 -7.46 -8.52
CA LEU A 140 -0.88 -6.57 -8.47
C LEU A 140 0.41 -7.31 -8.80
N LEU A 141 0.65 -8.48 -8.19
CA LEU A 141 1.83 -9.28 -8.44
C LEU A 141 1.92 -9.72 -9.91
N ASP A 142 0.79 -10.08 -10.52
CA ASP A 142 0.76 -10.47 -11.92
C ASP A 142 0.92 -9.25 -12.84
N TYR A 143 0.43 -8.08 -12.44
CA TYR A 143 0.74 -6.82 -13.11
C TYR A 143 2.24 -6.50 -13.09
N PHE A 144 2.91 -6.74 -11.95
CA PHE A 144 4.36 -6.54 -11.85
C PHE A 144 5.15 -7.58 -12.63
N LYS A 145 4.77 -8.86 -12.59
CA LYS A 145 5.44 -9.89 -13.40
C LYS A 145 5.35 -9.56 -14.88
N ASN A 146 4.16 -9.21 -15.36
CA ASN A 146 3.92 -8.92 -16.77
C ASN A 146 4.59 -7.62 -17.24
N ARG A 147 4.81 -6.66 -16.33
CA ARG A 147 5.47 -5.37 -16.64
C ARG A 147 6.99 -5.41 -16.42
N CYS A 148 7.48 -6.20 -15.45
CA CYS A 148 8.91 -6.44 -15.23
C CYS A 148 9.54 -7.27 -16.34
N GLU A 149 8.77 -8.10 -17.05
CA GLU A 149 9.27 -8.87 -18.18
C GLU A 149 9.70 -8.00 -19.38
N PHE A 150 9.29 -6.72 -19.42
CA PHE A 150 9.71 -5.78 -20.46
C PHE A 150 11.04 -5.05 -20.17
N LEU A 151 11.61 -5.17 -18.96
CA LEU A 151 12.85 -4.48 -18.57
C LEU A 151 14.03 -5.41 -18.31
N VAL A 152 13.93 -6.68 -18.70
CA VAL A 152 15.06 -7.61 -18.66
C VAL A 152 15.38 -8.13 -20.06
N PHE A 153 15.90 -7.25 -20.92
CA PHE A 153 17.05 -7.61 -21.77
C PHE A 153 18.06 -6.44 -21.77
N PRO A 154 19.37 -6.74 -21.78
CA PRO A 154 20.38 -6.08 -20.96
C PRO A 154 21.20 -5.05 -21.74
N PHE A 155 21.66 -3.99 -21.07
CA PHE A 155 22.82 -3.22 -21.53
C PHE A 155 23.91 -3.22 -20.47
N HIS A 156 24.52 -4.39 -20.33
CA HIS A 156 25.89 -4.52 -19.87
C HIS A 156 26.81 -4.52 -21.11
N PHE A 157 27.09 -3.32 -21.62
CA PHE A 157 28.26 -2.99 -22.42
C PHE A 157 28.62 -1.59 -21.94
N GLY A 158 29.47 -1.45 -20.94
CA GLY A 158 30.91 -1.59 -21.12
C GLY A 158 31.49 -0.19 -21.03
N SER A 159 32.45 -0.03 -20.12
CA SER A 159 33.22 1.17 -19.78
C SER A 159 33.38 2.25 -20.86
N ALA A 160 33.32 3.52 -20.43
CA ALA A 160 34.03 4.65 -21.04
C ALA A 160 35.51 4.31 -21.36
N PRO A 161 36.31 5.03 -22.20
CA PRO A 161 36.21 6.46 -22.56
C PRO A 161 36.64 6.82 -24.02
N MET A 162 36.65 8.13 -24.27
CA MET A 162 37.29 8.94 -25.32
C MET A 162 38.39 8.33 -26.24
N HIS A 163 38.45 8.89 -27.47
CA HIS A 163 39.53 8.92 -28.48
C HIS A 163 39.74 7.73 -29.44
N CYS A 164 39.40 7.96 -30.72
CA CYS A 164 40.24 7.82 -31.93
C CYS A 164 39.39 8.31 -33.12
N ALA A 165 39.58 9.48 -33.72
CA ALA A 165 40.69 9.92 -34.56
C ALA A 165 40.96 8.97 -35.76
N ALA A 166 40.79 9.55 -36.98
CA ALA A 166 41.33 9.10 -38.27
C ALA A 166 40.80 7.75 -38.80
N LEU A 167 40.24 7.61 -40.00
CA LEU A 167 40.48 8.20 -41.32
C LEU A 167 39.19 8.15 -42.14
#